data_AF-A0A0E9ZTG2-F1
#
_entry.id   AF-A0A0E9ZTG2-F1
#
_cell.length_a   1.000
_cell.length_b   1.000
_cell.length_c   1.000
_cell.angle_alpha   90.00
_cell.angle_beta   90.00
_cell.angle_gamma   90.00
#
_symmetry.space_group_name_H-M   'P 1'
#
loop_
_entity.id
_entity.type
_entity.pdbx_description
1 polymer ?
#
loop_
_entity_poly.entity_id
_entity_poly.type
_entity_poly.pdbx_seq_one_letter_code
_entity_poly.pdbx_strand_id
1 'polypeptide(L)'
;MNWKALEQALFEAARQVLQTLLDEEGSPLYAAAFHASYREEEAVLALPSFAANSLQALSEDYPDEEDESFSSVKWNPADWRWDWEICAGEPFTRLDEELQAHANRLGPRQWQAAEQRFLVTVSRAARALGRHFAQHPGVTPGFVVIFHDFAGYMALAKRSMTRQQFEDNFPVELAIENTRREVAALPLAEQVAYYVSRLHCLDGISGEDAERWLIANGRPAQAALIEQLNGHKAPTAAARILGLAGMADEPVIQALRRQAIESCEQPTRNWCIKALGYLEDFDWLMQQAPDVAVAGICANFDGFRWRGVQPPVLNYTPVERLLDQRPELRAAVEEALEEVYGQIDTTTADGNPGYR
;
A
#
# COMPACT_ATOMS: atom_id res chain seq x y z
N MET A 1 28.77 0.17 -6.67
CA MET A 1 27.65 0.63 -7.49
C MET A 1 27.88 2.03 -8.04
N ASN A 2 28.02 2.14 -9.35
CA ASN A 2 28.04 3.42 -10.05
C ASN A 2 26.62 3.86 -10.46
N TRP A 3 25.93 4.57 -9.55
CA TRP A 3 24.56 5.06 -9.78
C TRP A 3 24.41 5.94 -11.02
N LYS A 4 25.43 6.72 -11.37
CA LYS A 4 25.40 7.58 -12.56
C LYS A 4 25.46 6.77 -13.85
N ALA A 5 26.24 5.68 -13.86
CA ALA A 5 26.27 4.77 -14.99
C ALA A 5 24.93 4.06 -15.19
N LEU A 6 24.28 3.63 -14.08
CA LEU A 6 22.93 3.07 -14.15
C LEU A 6 21.90 4.08 -14.68
N GLU A 7 21.90 5.32 -14.15
CA GLU A 7 21.01 6.41 -14.62
C GLU A 7 21.16 6.63 -16.13
N GLN A 8 22.41 6.71 -16.61
CA GLN A 8 22.69 6.95 -18.02
C GLN A 8 22.30 5.75 -18.91
N ALA A 9 22.54 4.52 -18.46
CA ALA A 9 22.18 3.32 -19.19
C ALA A 9 20.66 3.21 -19.35
N LEU A 10 19.90 3.42 -18.26
CA LEU A 10 18.43 3.44 -18.29
C LEU A 10 17.90 4.53 -19.23
N PHE A 11 18.45 5.75 -19.15
CA PHE A 11 18.06 6.84 -20.05
C PHE A 11 18.30 6.46 -21.51
N GLU A 12 19.48 5.94 -21.84
CA GLU A 12 19.87 5.68 -23.23
C GLU A 12 19.06 4.53 -23.85
N ALA A 13 18.84 3.45 -23.10
CA ALA A 13 18.03 2.32 -23.57
C ALA A 13 16.58 2.74 -23.81
N ALA A 14 15.96 3.44 -22.85
CA ALA A 14 14.59 3.96 -23.01
C ALA A 14 14.49 4.98 -24.15
N ARG A 15 15.50 5.86 -24.30
CA ARG A 15 15.57 6.84 -25.40
C ARG A 15 15.62 6.15 -26.76
N GLN A 16 16.40 5.11 -26.92
CA GLN A 16 16.53 4.39 -28.18
C GLN A 16 15.21 3.71 -28.57
N VAL A 17 14.55 3.03 -27.64
CA VAL A 17 13.27 2.37 -27.89
C VAL A 17 12.18 3.39 -28.20
N LEU A 18 12.09 4.46 -27.41
CA LEU A 18 11.09 5.50 -27.64
C LEU A 18 11.34 6.25 -28.96
N GLN A 19 12.59 6.53 -29.32
CA GLN A 19 12.92 7.12 -30.62
C GLN A 19 12.50 6.19 -31.77
N THR A 20 12.76 4.89 -31.65
CA THR A 20 12.36 3.90 -32.66
C THR A 20 10.85 3.91 -32.86
N LEU A 21 10.08 3.90 -31.76
CA LEU A 21 8.62 3.99 -31.84
C LEU A 21 8.15 5.32 -32.44
N LEU A 22 8.81 6.43 -32.13
CA LEU A 22 8.46 7.76 -32.65
C LEU A 22 8.84 7.96 -34.13
N ASP A 23 9.83 7.22 -34.62
CA ASP A 23 10.23 7.19 -36.03
C ASP A 23 9.25 6.35 -36.88
N GLU A 24 8.53 5.41 -36.25
CA GLU A 24 7.38 4.74 -36.84
C GLU A 24 6.19 5.73 -36.87
N GLU A 25 5.62 6.01 -38.05
CA GLU A 25 4.47 6.92 -38.15
C GLU A 25 3.30 6.39 -37.30
N GLY A 26 2.92 7.16 -36.28
CA GLY A 26 1.91 6.75 -35.31
C GLY A 26 1.27 7.92 -34.58
N SER A 27 0.28 7.61 -33.75
CA SER A 27 -0.44 8.58 -32.95
C SER A 27 0.47 9.18 -31.87
N PRO A 28 0.37 10.49 -31.57
CA PRO A 28 1.22 11.10 -30.57
C PRO A 28 1.12 10.41 -29.20
N LEU A 29 2.26 10.09 -28.61
CA LEU A 29 2.34 9.46 -27.30
C LEU A 29 2.00 10.49 -26.21
N TYR A 30 1.19 10.10 -25.21
CA TYR A 30 0.90 10.97 -24.06
C TYR A 30 1.77 10.64 -22.84
N ALA A 31 2.23 9.41 -22.72
CA ALA A 31 3.08 9.01 -21.62
C ALA A 31 4.04 7.87 -21.99
N ALA A 32 5.13 7.79 -21.22
CA ALA A 32 5.95 6.60 -21.10
C ALA A 32 6.28 6.34 -19.63
N ALA A 33 6.72 5.13 -19.29
CA ALA A 33 6.96 4.76 -17.92
C ALA A 33 8.03 3.69 -17.78
N PHE A 34 8.92 3.87 -16.80
CA PHE A 34 9.63 2.75 -16.21
C PHE A 34 8.66 2.03 -15.26
N HIS A 35 8.60 0.70 -15.33
CA HIS A 35 7.66 -0.10 -14.53
C HIS A 35 8.21 -1.50 -14.22
N ALA A 36 7.40 -2.36 -13.59
CA ALA A 36 7.73 -3.75 -13.25
C ALA A 36 9.04 -3.95 -12.46
N SER A 37 9.41 -3.00 -11.59
CA SER A 37 10.63 -3.11 -10.77
C SER A 37 10.33 -3.85 -9.47
N TYR A 38 10.40 -5.19 -9.52
CA TYR A 38 10.25 -6.06 -8.34
C TYR A 38 11.37 -5.85 -7.33
N ARG A 39 11.02 -5.85 -6.04
CA ARG A 39 11.95 -5.59 -4.94
C ARG A 39 11.59 -6.44 -3.73
N GLU A 40 12.58 -7.14 -3.21
CA GLU A 40 12.46 -8.01 -2.04
C GLU A 40 13.66 -7.76 -1.12
N GLU A 41 13.37 -7.41 0.14
CA GLU A 41 14.40 -7.02 1.11
C GLU A 41 15.43 -8.13 1.31
N GLU A 42 16.71 -7.77 1.26
CA GLU A 42 17.85 -8.72 1.32
C GLU A 42 17.94 -9.74 0.18
N ALA A 43 17.06 -9.68 -0.82
CA ALA A 43 17.08 -10.59 -1.97
C ALA A 43 17.39 -9.84 -3.27
N VAL A 44 16.41 -9.15 -3.86
CA VAL A 44 16.51 -8.61 -5.22
C VAL A 44 16.08 -7.16 -5.33
N LEU A 45 16.81 -6.39 -6.14
CA LEU A 45 16.38 -5.09 -6.67
C LEU A 45 16.35 -5.18 -8.20
N ALA A 46 15.20 -5.56 -8.79
CA ALA A 46 15.10 -5.78 -10.22
C ALA A 46 15.13 -4.47 -11.01
N LEU A 47 15.89 -4.47 -12.11
CA LEU A 47 15.87 -3.37 -13.08
C LEU A 47 14.49 -3.26 -13.74
N PRO A 48 14.04 -2.05 -14.09
CA PRO A 48 12.68 -1.84 -14.60
C PRO A 48 12.54 -2.24 -16.07
N SER A 49 11.31 -2.60 -16.44
CA SER A 49 10.82 -2.58 -17.83
C SER A 49 10.44 -1.16 -18.23
N PHE A 50 10.12 -0.97 -19.52
CA PHE A 50 9.70 0.32 -20.04
C PHE A 50 8.50 0.16 -20.95
N ALA A 51 7.54 1.08 -20.84
CA ALA A 51 6.33 1.08 -21.66
C ALA A 51 5.96 2.48 -22.13
N ALA A 52 5.16 2.58 -23.18
CA ALA A 52 4.62 3.84 -23.69
C ALA A 52 3.19 3.67 -24.18
N ASN A 53 2.45 4.78 -24.27
CA ASN A 53 1.08 4.74 -24.78
C ASN A 53 0.65 6.04 -25.47
N SER A 54 -0.35 5.92 -26.34
CA SER A 54 -1.03 7.03 -27.03
C SER A 54 -2.50 7.07 -26.63
N LEU A 55 -3.14 8.24 -26.74
CA LEU A 55 -4.57 8.36 -26.44
C LEU A 55 -5.42 7.53 -27.42
N GLN A 56 -4.95 7.37 -28.66
CA GLN A 56 -5.61 6.51 -29.63
C GLN A 56 -5.56 5.05 -29.21
N ALA A 57 -4.37 4.54 -28.86
CA ALA A 57 -4.22 3.16 -28.39
C ALA A 57 -5.06 2.89 -27.13
N LEU A 58 -5.04 3.81 -26.16
CA LEU A 58 -5.91 3.75 -24.99
C LEU A 58 -7.40 3.63 -25.37
N SER A 59 -7.89 4.48 -26.29
CA SER A 59 -9.30 4.43 -26.73
C SER A 59 -9.68 3.18 -27.52
N GLU A 60 -8.72 2.54 -28.18
CA GLU A 60 -8.93 1.31 -28.93
C GLU A 60 -8.92 0.08 -28.03
N ASP A 61 -8.01 0.03 -27.06
CA ASP A 61 -7.87 -1.10 -26.12
C ASP A 61 -8.92 -1.02 -24.99
N TYR A 62 -9.30 0.19 -24.58
CA TYR A 62 -10.19 0.46 -23.45
C TYR A 62 -11.23 1.55 -23.80
N PRO A 63 -12.21 1.25 -24.67
CA PRO A 63 -13.16 2.24 -25.19
C PRO A 63 -14.16 2.78 -24.14
N ASP A 64 -14.40 2.04 -23.07
CA ASP A 64 -15.35 2.37 -22.00
C ASP A 64 -14.64 2.94 -20.74
N GLU A 65 -13.35 3.28 -20.84
CA GLU A 65 -12.60 3.84 -19.72
C GLU A 65 -12.97 5.31 -19.46
N GLU A 66 -13.40 5.60 -18.23
CA GLU A 66 -13.79 6.94 -17.77
C GLU A 66 -13.01 7.38 -16.52
N ASP A 67 -12.24 6.50 -15.88
CA ASP A 67 -11.43 6.82 -14.71
C ASP A 67 -10.15 7.56 -15.12
N GLU A 68 -10.02 8.78 -14.61
CA GLU A 68 -8.88 9.67 -14.83
C GLU A 68 -7.90 9.64 -13.65
N SER A 69 -8.14 8.79 -12.64
CA SER A 69 -7.24 8.60 -11.50
C SER A 69 -5.96 7.89 -11.90
N PHE A 70 -4.92 8.04 -11.10
CA PHE A 70 -3.64 7.35 -11.24
C PHE A 70 -3.75 5.82 -11.18
N SER A 71 -4.85 5.31 -10.63
CA SER A 71 -5.12 3.87 -10.55
C SER A 71 -5.80 3.32 -11.80
N SER A 72 -6.17 4.17 -12.76
CA SER A 72 -6.85 3.72 -13.99
C SER A 72 -5.89 3.12 -15.02
N VAL A 73 -6.43 2.42 -16.01
CA VAL A 73 -5.63 1.80 -17.09
C VAL A 73 -4.85 2.84 -17.92
N LYS A 74 -5.30 4.11 -17.91
CA LYS A 74 -4.54 5.23 -18.49
C LYS A 74 -3.17 5.39 -17.85
N TRP A 75 -3.05 5.13 -16.54
CA TRP A 75 -1.80 5.32 -15.82
C TRP A 75 -1.17 4.00 -15.35
N ASN A 76 -1.64 2.85 -15.87
CA ASN A 76 -1.08 1.54 -15.61
C ASN A 76 -0.20 1.02 -16.78
N PRO A 77 1.14 1.10 -16.68
CA PRO A 77 2.03 0.71 -17.77
C PRO A 77 1.99 -0.78 -18.15
N ALA A 78 1.53 -1.65 -17.25
CA ALA A 78 1.35 -3.07 -17.55
C ALA A 78 0.21 -3.33 -18.55
N ASP A 79 -0.71 -2.38 -18.67
CA ASP A 79 -1.86 -2.41 -19.59
C ASP A 79 -1.61 -1.58 -20.87
N TRP A 80 -0.42 -1.00 -21.03
CA TRP A 80 -0.11 -0.15 -22.17
C TRP A 80 0.27 -0.97 -23.40
N ARG A 81 -0.07 -0.43 -24.58
CA ARG A 81 0.10 -1.12 -25.86
C ARG A 81 1.54 -1.50 -26.20
N TRP A 82 2.50 -0.67 -25.79
CA TRP A 82 3.90 -0.93 -26.04
C TRP A 82 4.63 -1.13 -24.73
N ASP A 83 5.18 -2.33 -24.53
CA ASP A 83 5.96 -2.74 -23.36
C ASP A 83 7.23 -3.49 -23.80
N TRP A 84 8.35 -3.16 -23.16
CA TRP A 84 9.68 -3.65 -23.53
C TRP A 84 10.54 -3.96 -22.30
N GLU A 85 11.29 -5.06 -22.42
CA GLU A 85 12.46 -5.33 -21.60
C GLU A 85 13.67 -4.55 -22.14
N ILE A 86 13.97 -3.40 -21.53
CA ILE A 86 15.06 -2.52 -21.98
C ILE A 86 16.41 -2.80 -21.30
N CYS A 87 16.42 -3.64 -20.27
CA CYS A 87 17.58 -3.91 -19.41
C CYS A 87 18.26 -5.25 -19.75
N ALA A 88 18.28 -5.65 -21.03
CA ALA A 88 18.88 -6.91 -21.46
C ALA A 88 20.33 -6.75 -21.94
N GLY A 89 21.20 -7.70 -21.56
CA GLY A 89 22.60 -7.74 -22.00
C GLY A 89 23.49 -6.63 -21.43
N GLU A 90 24.63 -6.37 -22.07
CA GLU A 90 25.54 -5.28 -21.66
C GLU A 90 24.98 -3.90 -22.05
N PRO A 91 25.11 -2.86 -21.21
CA PRO A 91 25.87 -2.81 -19.95
C PRO A 91 25.08 -3.28 -18.71
N PHE A 92 23.82 -3.70 -18.88
CA PHE A 92 22.91 -3.98 -17.77
C PHE A 92 23.27 -5.23 -16.98
N THR A 93 23.81 -6.28 -17.60
CA THR A 93 24.32 -7.46 -16.88
C THR A 93 25.31 -7.05 -15.80
N ARG A 94 26.32 -6.25 -16.15
CA ARG A 94 27.31 -5.76 -15.17
C ARG A 94 26.70 -4.81 -14.14
N LEU A 95 25.81 -3.91 -14.57
CA LEU A 95 25.20 -2.93 -13.67
C LEU A 95 24.25 -3.59 -12.66
N ASP A 96 23.55 -4.65 -13.06
CA ASP A 96 22.71 -5.46 -12.21
C ASP A 96 23.55 -6.23 -11.19
N GLU A 97 24.62 -6.91 -11.62
CA GLU A 97 25.57 -7.57 -10.70
C GLU A 97 26.13 -6.57 -9.66
N GLU A 98 26.52 -5.36 -10.08
CA GLU A 98 26.97 -4.30 -9.18
C GLU A 98 25.88 -3.81 -8.22
N LEU A 99 24.62 -3.77 -8.67
CA LEU A 99 23.47 -3.36 -7.88
C LEU A 99 23.17 -4.41 -6.80
N GLN A 100 23.04 -5.68 -7.18
CA GLN A 100 22.75 -6.76 -6.24
C GLN A 100 23.87 -6.91 -5.21
N ALA A 101 25.14 -6.87 -5.64
CA ALA A 101 26.28 -6.92 -4.73
C ALA A 101 26.32 -5.71 -3.78
N HIS A 102 25.87 -4.54 -4.23
CA HIS A 102 25.81 -3.34 -3.38
C HIS A 102 24.64 -3.35 -2.40
N ALA A 103 23.47 -3.86 -2.80
CA ALA A 103 22.29 -3.92 -1.97
C ALA A 103 22.46 -4.95 -0.84
N ASN A 104 22.99 -6.14 -1.16
CA ASN A 104 22.99 -7.30 -0.26
C ASN A 104 24.25 -7.42 0.63
N ARG A 105 25.15 -6.42 0.65
CA ARG A 105 26.46 -6.55 1.32
C ARG A 105 26.46 -6.42 2.85
N LEU A 106 25.48 -5.76 3.45
CA LEU A 106 25.52 -5.34 4.87
C LEU A 106 24.16 -5.47 5.59
N GLY A 107 23.26 -6.32 5.08
CA GLY A 107 21.95 -6.59 5.67
C GLY A 107 20.86 -5.54 5.35
N PRO A 108 19.72 -5.55 6.08
CA PRO A 108 18.47 -4.89 5.66
C PRO A 108 18.63 -3.38 5.48
N ARG A 109 19.33 -2.70 6.41
CA ARG A 109 19.51 -1.24 6.34
C ARG A 109 20.28 -0.80 5.10
N GLN A 110 21.25 -1.61 4.65
CA GLN A 110 21.98 -1.32 3.42
C GLN A 110 21.12 -1.59 2.19
N TRP A 111 20.31 -2.65 2.22
CA TRP A 111 19.36 -2.92 1.16
C TRP A 111 18.36 -1.77 1.01
N GLN A 112 17.74 -1.32 2.10
CA GLN A 112 16.81 -0.18 2.11
C GLN A 112 17.47 1.11 1.60
N ALA A 113 18.72 1.38 2.00
CA ALA A 113 19.46 2.52 1.49
C ALA A 113 19.76 2.42 -0.01
N ALA A 114 20.05 1.21 -0.51
CA ALA A 114 20.26 0.94 -1.93
C ALA A 114 18.95 1.08 -2.71
N GLU A 115 17.83 0.57 -2.19
CA GLU A 115 16.50 0.74 -2.75
C GLU A 115 16.16 2.23 -2.89
N GLN A 116 16.26 3.02 -1.82
CA GLN A 116 15.94 4.45 -1.88
C GLN A 116 16.79 5.18 -2.92
N ARG A 117 18.05 4.79 -3.07
CA ARG A 117 18.94 5.36 -4.09
C ARG A 117 18.58 4.90 -5.50
N PHE A 118 18.21 3.64 -5.66
CA PHE A 118 17.72 3.07 -6.90
C PHE A 118 16.45 3.78 -7.38
N LEU A 119 15.45 3.94 -6.51
CA LEU A 119 14.20 4.64 -6.84
C LEU A 119 14.46 6.08 -7.34
N VAL A 120 15.37 6.80 -6.68
CA VAL A 120 15.79 8.14 -7.12
C VAL A 120 16.50 8.11 -8.48
N THR A 121 17.30 7.07 -8.74
CA THR A 121 18.06 6.90 -9.98
C THR A 121 17.11 6.69 -11.16
N VAL A 122 16.12 5.79 -11.02
CA VAL A 122 15.12 5.53 -12.06
C VAL A 122 14.25 6.77 -12.32
N SER A 123 13.74 7.44 -11.28
CA SER A 123 12.96 8.68 -11.44
C SER A 123 13.74 9.80 -12.14
N ARG A 124 15.07 9.86 -11.97
CA ARG A 124 15.92 10.84 -12.69
C ARG A 124 16.05 10.50 -14.17
N ALA A 125 16.24 9.22 -14.50
CA ALA A 125 16.25 8.76 -15.89
C ALA A 125 14.91 9.08 -16.57
N ALA A 126 13.78 8.78 -15.91
CA ALA A 126 12.43 9.14 -16.37
C ALA A 126 12.31 10.65 -16.63
N ARG A 127 12.67 11.48 -15.65
CA ARG A 127 12.62 12.94 -15.79
C ARG A 127 13.49 13.47 -16.92
N ALA A 128 14.68 12.90 -17.10
CA ALA A 128 15.59 13.28 -18.18
C ALA A 128 14.98 12.92 -19.54
N LEU A 129 14.35 11.75 -19.65
CA LEU A 129 13.68 11.30 -20.87
C LEU A 129 12.49 12.19 -21.23
N GLY A 130 11.62 12.51 -20.26
CA GLY A 130 10.49 13.42 -20.47
C GLY A 130 10.94 14.79 -20.97
N ARG A 131 12.05 15.33 -20.44
CA ARG A 131 12.64 16.59 -20.94
C ARG A 131 13.20 16.47 -22.36
N HIS A 132 13.81 15.34 -22.69
CA HIS A 132 14.39 15.10 -24.01
C HIS A 132 13.32 15.12 -25.11
N PHE A 133 12.17 14.49 -24.86
CA PHE A 133 11.09 14.38 -25.84
C PHE A 133 9.99 15.43 -25.70
N ALA A 134 10.02 16.32 -24.70
CA ALA A 134 8.95 17.29 -24.44
C ALA A 134 8.54 18.18 -25.62
N GLN A 135 9.43 18.36 -26.61
CA GLN A 135 9.19 19.16 -27.82
C GLN A 135 9.14 18.31 -29.10
N HIS A 136 9.15 16.98 -28.97
CA HIS A 136 9.10 16.09 -30.12
C HIS A 136 7.71 16.16 -30.78
N PRO A 137 7.59 16.24 -32.11
CA PRO A 137 6.29 16.35 -32.78
C PRO A 137 5.40 15.09 -32.61
N GLY A 138 6.01 13.94 -32.33
CA GLY A 138 5.32 12.67 -32.07
C GLY A 138 4.85 12.47 -30.63
N VAL A 139 4.87 13.50 -29.76
CA VAL A 139 4.29 13.43 -28.41
C VAL A 139 3.24 14.50 -28.20
N THR A 140 2.29 14.27 -27.29
CA THR A 140 1.25 15.26 -26.96
C THR A 140 1.81 16.44 -26.16
N PRO A 141 1.16 17.61 -26.20
CA PRO A 141 1.34 18.63 -25.19
C PRO A 141 1.03 18.04 -23.81
N GLY A 142 1.99 18.07 -22.90
CA GLY A 142 1.86 17.48 -21.56
C GLY A 142 2.53 16.13 -21.39
N PHE A 143 3.20 15.59 -22.43
CA PHE A 143 3.94 14.32 -22.36
C PHE A 143 4.80 14.20 -21.09
N VAL A 144 4.62 13.09 -20.38
CA VAL A 144 5.37 12.75 -19.17
C VAL A 144 6.02 11.38 -19.30
N VAL A 145 7.19 11.24 -18.66
CA VAL A 145 7.79 9.94 -18.42
C VAL A 145 7.82 9.72 -16.92
N ILE A 146 7.15 8.67 -16.44
CA ILE A 146 7.00 8.38 -15.02
C ILE A 146 7.81 7.15 -14.61
N PHE A 147 8.05 7.02 -13.31
CA PHE A 147 8.40 5.75 -12.71
C PHE A 147 7.16 5.27 -11.95
N HIS A 148 6.57 4.18 -12.43
CA HIS A 148 5.37 3.57 -11.89
C HIS A 148 5.73 2.24 -11.24
N ASP A 149 5.14 1.96 -10.09
CA ASP A 149 5.32 0.67 -9.43
C ASP A 149 4.11 0.37 -8.53
N PHE A 150 3.74 -0.90 -8.42
CA PHE A 150 2.60 -1.37 -7.65
C PHE A 150 2.77 -1.11 -6.13
N ALA A 151 4.01 -1.17 -5.62
CA ALA A 151 4.33 -0.74 -4.27
C ALA A 151 4.64 0.77 -4.20
N GLY A 152 4.98 1.36 -5.33
CA GLY A 152 5.40 2.74 -5.50
C GLY A 152 4.24 3.66 -5.79
N TYR A 153 3.53 4.02 -4.71
CA TYR A 153 2.57 5.12 -4.66
C TYR A 153 2.97 6.32 -5.55
N MET A 154 1.98 7.11 -5.98
CA MET A 154 2.07 8.39 -6.70
C MET A 154 3.34 9.26 -6.44
N ALA A 155 3.94 9.17 -5.26
CA ALA A 155 5.26 9.72 -4.95
C ALA A 155 6.36 9.41 -6.00
N LEU A 156 6.42 8.21 -6.60
CA LEU A 156 7.43 7.87 -7.62
C LEU A 156 7.17 8.59 -8.96
N ALA A 157 5.91 8.62 -9.39
CA ALA A 157 5.50 9.40 -10.57
C ALA A 157 5.85 10.89 -10.37
N LYS A 158 5.50 11.46 -9.21
CA LYS A 158 5.85 12.85 -8.85
C LYS A 158 7.33 13.16 -8.90
N ARG A 159 8.19 12.24 -8.44
CA ARG A 159 9.67 12.41 -8.49
C ARG A 159 10.19 12.51 -9.93
N SER A 160 9.44 11.96 -10.89
CA SER A 160 9.82 11.87 -12.30
C SER A 160 9.42 13.10 -13.11
N MET A 161 8.68 14.05 -12.53
CA MET A 161 8.17 15.22 -13.26
C MET A 161 8.32 16.54 -12.48
N THR A 162 7.98 17.65 -13.14
CA THR A 162 7.83 18.94 -12.48
C THR A 162 6.48 19.04 -11.79
N ARG A 163 6.34 20.00 -10.86
CA ARG A 163 5.06 20.29 -10.22
C ARG A 163 3.97 20.66 -11.23
N GLN A 164 4.29 21.49 -12.23
CA GLN A 164 3.33 21.88 -13.26
C GLN A 164 2.84 20.67 -14.05
N GLN A 165 3.76 19.79 -14.51
CA GLN A 165 3.38 18.56 -15.20
C GLN A 165 2.49 17.66 -14.34
N PHE A 166 2.73 17.61 -13.03
CA PHE A 166 1.87 16.86 -12.12
C PHE A 166 0.47 17.48 -12.05
N GLU A 167 0.37 18.80 -11.91
CA GLU A 167 -0.92 19.51 -11.86
C GLU A 167 -1.72 19.36 -13.17
N ASP A 168 -1.03 19.33 -14.31
CA ASP A 168 -1.66 19.19 -15.63
C ASP A 168 -2.12 17.75 -15.93
N ASN A 169 -1.33 16.74 -15.52
CA ASN A 169 -1.59 15.33 -15.86
C ASN A 169 -2.41 14.57 -14.81
N PHE A 170 -2.39 15.00 -13.55
CA PHE A 170 -3.01 14.29 -12.41
C PHE A 170 -3.96 15.21 -11.61
N PRO A 171 -5.00 15.78 -12.25
CA PRO A 171 -5.90 16.71 -11.59
C PRO A 171 -6.72 16.06 -10.47
N VAL A 172 -7.05 14.76 -10.59
CA VAL A 172 -7.76 13.99 -9.56
C VAL A 172 -6.91 13.89 -8.30
N GLU A 173 -5.64 13.51 -8.42
CA GLU A 173 -4.76 13.38 -7.26
C GLU A 173 -4.37 14.73 -6.68
N LEU A 174 -4.25 15.76 -7.52
CA LEU A 174 -4.08 17.13 -7.04
C LEU A 174 -5.28 17.56 -6.18
N ALA A 175 -6.51 17.25 -6.60
CA ALA A 175 -7.72 17.54 -5.83
C ALA A 175 -7.70 16.80 -4.48
N ILE A 176 -7.36 15.51 -4.48
CA ILE A 176 -7.22 14.70 -3.26
C ILE A 176 -6.18 15.33 -2.31
N GLU A 177 -5.04 15.77 -2.82
CA GLU A 177 -4.02 16.42 -1.99
C GLU A 177 -4.43 17.77 -1.45
N ASN A 178 -5.18 18.56 -2.23
CA ASN A 178 -5.75 19.81 -1.77
C ASN A 178 -6.75 19.54 -0.63
N THR A 179 -7.65 18.57 -0.80
CA THR A 179 -8.58 18.16 0.26
C THR A 179 -7.84 17.68 1.51
N ARG A 180 -6.78 16.88 1.38
CA ARG A 180 -5.96 16.46 2.55
C ARG A 180 -5.35 17.67 3.27
N ARG A 181 -4.87 18.68 2.53
CA ARG A 181 -4.31 19.91 3.11
C ARG A 181 -5.37 20.77 3.79
N GLU A 182 -6.54 20.90 3.19
CA GLU A 182 -7.68 21.61 3.76
C GLU A 182 -8.14 20.97 5.06
N VAL A 183 -8.33 19.64 5.06
CA VAL A 183 -8.71 18.88 6.26
C VAL A 183 -7.65 19.00 7.34
N ALA A 184 -6.37 18.87 7.02
CA ALA A 184 -5.28 19.00 8.01
C ALA A 184 -5.22 20.38 8.68
N ALA A 185 -5.77 21.42 8.06
CA ALA A 185 -5.85 22.77 8.63
C ALA A 185 -7.07 22.96 9.58
N LEU A 186 -8.02 22.03 9.59
CA LEU A 186 -9.19 22.09 10.47
C LEU A 186 -8.83 21.78 11.93
N PRO A 187 -9.65 22.20 12.91
CA PRO A 187 -9.56 21.70 14.27
C PRO A 187 -9.64 20.16 14.33
N LEU A 188 -8.93 19.55 15.27
CA LEU A 188 -8.79 18.09 15.35
C LEU A 188 -10.14 17.34 15.41
N ALA A 189 -11.14 17.91 16.09
CA ALA A 189 -12.49 17.33 16.14
C ALA A 189 -13.17 17.29 14.76
N GLU A 190 -12.96 18.33 13.93
CA GLU A 190 -13.48 18.39 12.56
C GLU A 190 -12.70 17.45 11.63
N GLN A 191 -11.39 17.29 11.85
CA GLN A 191 -10.58 16.27 11.14
C GLN A 191 -11.13 14.85 11.40
N VAL A 192 -11.37 14.52 12.68
CA VAL A 192 -11.96 13.23 13.07
C VAL A 192 -13.31 13.02 12.40
N ALA A 193 -14.21 14.02 12.48
CA ALA A 193 -15.54 13.93 11.86
C ALA A 193 -15.45 13.72 10.35
N TYR A 194 -14.53 14.42 9.68
CA TYR A 194 -14.26 14.24 8.25
C TYR A 194 -13.84 12.80 7.95
N TYR A 195 -12.80 12.29 8.61
CA TYR A 195 -12.30 10.93 8.30
C TYR A 195 -13.31 9.83 8.68
N VAL A 196 -14.08 9.98 9.77
CA VAL A 196 -15.17 9.05 10.08
C VAL A 196 -16.22 9.03 8.96
N SER A 197 -16.53 10.19 8.36
CA SER A 197 -17.49 10.27 7.24
C SER A 197 -17.00 9.57 5.96
N ARG A 198 -15.68 9.37 5.81
CA ARG A 198 -15.06 8.75 4.62
C ARG A 198 -14.94 7.24 4.69
N LEU A 199 -15.26 6.59 5.82
CA LEU A 199 -15.09 5.14 6.02
C LEU A 199 -15.81 4.24 4.99
N HIS A 200 -16.75 4.79 4.21
CA HIS A 200 -17.49 4.06 3.17
C HIS A 200 -17.18 4.53 1.74
N CYS A 201 -16.30 5.51 1.60
CA CYS A 201 -16.02 6.10 0.29
C CYS A 201 -14.94 5.28 -0.42
N LEU A 202 -15.18 4.97 -1.69
CA LEU A 202 -14.21 4.28 -2.54
C LEU A 202 -13.32 5.27 -3.30
N ASP A 203 -13.79 6.51 -3.46
CA ASP A 203 -13.15 7.57 -4.23
C ASP A 203 -12.43 8.60 -3.34
N GLY A 204 -11.64 9.47 -3.97
CA GLY A 204 -11.00 10.61 -3.31
C GLY A 204 -10.11 10.22 -2.14
N ILE A 205 -10.36 10.80 -0.96
CA ILE A 205 -9.85 10.24 0.30
C ILE A 205 -10.72 9.03 0.63
N SER A 206 -10.19 7.84 0.35
CA SER A 206 -10.91 6.57 0.47
C SER A 206 -11.13 6.16 1.94
N GLY A 207 -11.99 5.16 2.15
CA GLY A 207 -12.18 4.53 3.45
C GLY A 207 -10.88 3.93 4.01
N GLU A 208 -9.98 3.44 3.14
CA GLU A 208 -8.68 2.92 3.55
C GLU A 208 -7.70 4.03 3.96
N ASP A 209 -7.72 5.18 3.28
CA ASP A 209 -6.98 6.37 3.71
C ASP A 209 -7.48 6.85 5.07
N ALA A 210 -8.81 6.91 5.23
CA ALA A 210 -9.46 7.37 6.45
C ALA A 210 -9.19 6.44 7.64
N GLU A 211 -9.26 5.13 7.42
CA GLU A 211 -8.95 4.13 8.42
C GLU A 211 -7.50 4.28 8.90
N ARG A 212 -6.53 4.39 8.00
CA ARG A 212 -5.12 4.60 8.35
C ARG A 212 -4.92 5.86 9.19
N TRP A 213 -5.58 6.96 8.82
CA TRP A 213 -5.50 8.20 9.59
C TRP A 213 -6.12 8.06 10.98
N LEU A 214 -7.29 7.42 11.08
CA LEU A 214 -8.03 7.24 12.34
C LEU A 214 -7.30 6.29 13.30
N ILE A 215 -6.67 5.22 12.78
CA ILE A 215 -5.81 4.33 13.57
C ILE A 215 -4.66 5.14 14.18
N ALA A 216 -3.95 5.93 13.36
CA ALA A 216 -2.84 6.77 13.82
C ALA A 216 -3.27 7.88 14.81
N ASN A 217 -4.54 8.31 14.75
CA ASN A 217 -5.12 9.36 15.59
C ASN A 217 -6.20 8.81 16.55
N GLY A 218 -6.00 7.59 17.06
CA GLY A 218 -7.00 6.86 17.83
C GLY A 218 -7.61 7.65 18.99
N ARG A 219 -6.78 8.29 19.84
CA ARG A 219 -7.25 9.02 21.04
C ARG A 219 -8.23 10.13 20.71
N PRO A 220 -7.90 11.06 19.78
CA PRO A 220 -8.87 12.03 19.29
C PRO A 220 -10.15 11.42 18.68
N ALA A 221 -10.05 10.26 18.05
CA ALA A 221 -11.15 9.64 17.31
C ALA A 221 -12.09 8.78 18.17
N GLN A 222 -11.68 8.41 19.39
CA GLN A 222 -12.33 7.41 20.24
C GLN A 222 -13.84 7.63 20.41
N ALA A 223 -14.27 8.84 20.79
CA ALA A 223 -15.69 9.11 21.05
C ALA A 223 -16.54 8.94 19.78
N ALA A 224 -16.07 9.46 18.65
CA ALA A 224 -16.76 9.34 17.36
C ALA A 224 -16.80 7.88 16.87
N LEU A 225 -15.73 7.11 17.10
CA LEU A 225 -15.69 5.69 16.73
C LEU A 225 -16.61 4.84 17.62
N ILE A 226 -16.71 5.13 18.92
CA ILE A 226 -17.68 4.47 19.81
C ILE A 226 -19.11 4.80 19.38
N GLU A 227 -19.40 6.05 19.02
CA GLU A 227 -20.71 6.43 18.48
C GLU A 227 -21.03 5.66 17.20
N GLN A 228 -20.08 5.61 16.26
CA GLN A 228 -20.20 4.87 15.00
C GLN A 228 -20.41 3.37 15.22
N LEU A 229 -19.65 2.76 16.13
CA LEU A 229 -19.77 1.35 16.52
C LEU A 229 -21.14 1.01 17.12
N ASN A 230 -21.71 1.93 17.90
CA ASN A 230 -23.02 1.75 18.53
C ASN A 230 -24.18 2.10 17.60
N GLY A 231 -23.92 2.88 16.56
CA GLY A 231 -24.87 3.18 15.50
C GLY A 231 -24.94 2.06 14.47
N HIS A 232 -25.74 2.29 13.43
CA HIS A 232 -25.91 1.36 12.30
C HIS A 232 -25.08 1.73 11.07
N LYS A 233 -24.11 2.64 11.19
CA LYS A 233 -23.23 3.04 10.08
C LYS A 233 -21.82 2.52 10.34
N ALA A 234 -21.27 1.72 9.44
CA ALA A 234 -19.88 1.23 9.51
C ALA A 234 -19.42 0.54 10.83
N PRO A 235 -20.27 -0.20 11.58
CA PRO A 235 -19.86 -0.67 12.91
C PRO A 235 -18.63 -1.60 12.85
N THR A 236 -18.49 -2.37 11.77
CA THR A 236 -17.31 -3.22 11.53
C THR A 236 -16.00 -2.43 11.41
N ALA A 237 -15.98 -1.33 10.65
CA ALA A 237 -14.79 -0.51 10.48
C ALA A 237 -14.40 0.20 11.78
N ALA A 238 -15.40 0.69 12.53
CA ALA A 238 -15.17 1.32 13.82
C ALA A 238 -14.55 0.34 14.84
N ALA A 239 -15.05 -0.90 14.94
CA ALA A 239 -14.48 -1.94 15.79
C ALA A 239 -13.01 -2.23 15.43
N ARG A 240 -12.73 -2.41 14.13
CA ARG A 240 -11.37 -2.63 13.62
C ARG A 240 -10.42 -1.49 14.02
N ILE A 241 -10.81 -0.24 13.77
CA ILE A 241 -9.99 0.94 14.09
C ILE A 241 -9.74 1.03 15.59
N LEU A 242 -10.75 0.82 16.43
CA LEU A 242 -10.60 0.88 17.89
C LEU A 242 -9.59 -0.15 18.41
N GLY A 243 -9.60 -1.37 17.86
CA GLY A 243 -8.61 -2.40 18.19
C GLY A 243 -7.19 -2.03 17.71
N LEU A 244 -7.06 -1.66 16.43
CA LEU A 244 -5.76 -1.36 15.82
C LEU A 244 -5.12 -0.04 16.30
N ALA A 245 -5.92 0.89 16.82
CA ALA A 245 -5.43 2.08 17.52
C ALA A 245 -4.71 1.73 18.83
N GLY A 246 -4.92 0.52 19.38
CA GLY A 246 -4.17 0.01 20.54
C GLY A 246 -4.49 0.70 21.87
N MET A 247 -5.68 1.29 22.01
CA MET A 247 -6.06 2.01 23.22
C MET A 247 -7.12 1.26 24.03
N ALA A 248 -6.69 0.62 25.10
CA ALA A 248 -7.55 -0.16 26.01
C ALA A 248 -8.29 0.71 27.05
N ASP A 249 -8.79 1.87 26.64
CA ASP A 249 -9.56 2.74 27.55
C ASP A 249 -10.91 2.09 27.89
N GLU A 250 -11.36 2.22 29.15
CA GLU A 250 -12.59 1.58 29.65
C GLU A 250 -13.83 1.77 28.74
N PRO A 251 -14.13 2.98 28.19
CA PRO A 251 -15.26 3.15 27.30
C PRO A 251 -15.16 2.35 26.00
N VAL A 252 -13.93 2.13 25.49
CA VAL A 252 -13.68 1.32 24.29
C VAL A 252 -13.97 -0.15 24.60
N ILE A 253 -13.37 -0.67 25.68
CA ILE A 253 -13.54 -2.05 26.09
C ILE A 253 -15.02 -2.37 26.31
N GLN A 254 -15.76 -1.51 27.02
CA GLN A 254 -17.18 -1.73 27.26
C GLN A 254 -18.03 -1.70 25.97
N ALA A 255 -17.73 -0.78 25.06
CA ALA A 255 -18.43 -0.71 23.77
C ALA A 255 -18.18 -1.97 22.92
N LEU A 256 -16.93 -2.44 22.84
CA LEU A 256 -16.54 -3.63 22.10
C LEU A 256 -17.14 -4.91 22.72
N ARG A 257 -17.06 -5.08 24.05
CA ARG A 257 -17.68 -6.22 24.76
C ARG A 257 -19.17 -6.30 24.48
N ARG A 258 -19.87 -5.17 24.55
CA ARG A 258 -21.30 -5.10 24.23
C ARG A 258 -21.58 -5.55 22.81
N GLN A 259 -20.89 -5.00 21.81
CA GLN A 259 -21.13 -5.34 20.41
C GLN A 259 -20.69 -6.76 20.04
N ALA A 260 -19.67 -7.32 20.70
CA ALA A 260 -19.30 -8.72 20.55
C ALA A 260 -20.44 -9.67 20.92
N ILE A 261 -21.30 -9.29 21.87
CA ILE A 261 -22.46 -10.07 22.31
C ILE A 261 -23.73 -9.71 21.52
N GLU A 262 -24.04 -8.41 21.41
CA GLU A 262 -25.36 -7.93 20.98
C GLU A 262 -25.51 -7.78 19.46
N SER A 263 -24.40 -7.64 18.72
CA SER A 263 -24.49 -7.38 17.27
C SER A 263 -25.06 -8.59 16.53
N CYS A 264 -26.00 -8.34 15.63
CA CYS A 264 -26.56 -9.36 14.74
C CYS A 264 -25.69 -9.60 13.50
N GLU A 265 -24.75 -8.70 13.19
CA GLU A 265 -23.86 -8.79 12.05
C GLU A 265 -22.59 -9.56 12.42
N GLN A 266 -22.38 -10.71 11.78
CA GLN A 266 -21.19 -11.54 12.02
C GLN A 266 -19.86 -10.79 11.84
N PRO A 267 -19.67 -9.96 10.78
CA PRO A 267 -18.42 -9.22 10.61
C PRO A 267 -18.12 -8.26 11.78
N THR A 268 -19.16 -7.56 12.26
CA THR A 268 -19.04 -6.63 13.39
C THR A 268 -18.69 -7.37 14.67
N ARG A 269 -19.37 -8.49 14.99
CA ARG A 269 -19.01 -9.32 16.15
C ARG A 269 -17.57 -9.80 16.08
N ASN A 270 -17.16 -10.38 14.95
CA ASN A 270 -15.81 -10.90 14.77
C ASN A 270 -14.75 -9.82 14.99
N TRP A 271 -14.95 -8.62 14.44
CA TRP A 271 -14.02 -7.51 14.64
C TRP A 271 -14.02 -6.98 16.07
N CYS A 272 -15.15 -6.97 16.77
CA CYS A 272 -15.17 -6.60 18.19
C CYS A 272 -14.36 -7.59 19.03
N ILE A 273 -14.50 -8.89 18.75
CA ILE A 273 -13.77 -9.97 19.44
C ILE A 273 -12.27 -9.85 19.18
N LYS A 274 -11.86 -9.66 17.91
CA LYS A 274 -10.46 -9.45 17.54
C LYS A 274 -9.88 -8.18 18.16
N ALA A 275 -10.64 -7.08 18.14
CA ALA A 275 -10.24 -5.83 18.77
C ALA A 275 -9.99 -6.00 20.27
N LEU A 276 -10.85 -6.73 21.00
CA LEU A 276 -10.62 -7.06 22.40
C LEU A 276 -9.35 -7.89 22.61
N GLY A 277 -9.01 -8.77 21.67
CA GLY A 277 -7.74 -9.50 21.63
C GLY A 277 -6.52 -8.59 21.46
N TYR A 278 -6.57 -7.65 20.51
CA TYR A 278 -5.52 -6.65 20.31
C TYR A 278 -5.35 -5.71 21.52
N LEU A 279 -6.43 -5.45 22.25
CA LEU A 279 -6.44 -4.64 23.46
C LEU A 279 -6.16 -5.45 24.74
N GLU A 280 -5.78 -6.73 24.59
CA GLU A 280 -5.38 -7.64 25.66
C GLU A 280 -6.45 -7.88 26.74
N ASP A 281 -7.73 -7.83 26.38
CA ASP A 281 -8.86 -8.12 27.28
C ASP A 281 -9.07 -9.63 27.49
N PHE A 282 -7.98 -10.35 27.76
CA PHE A 282 -7.93 -11.81 27.77
C PHE A 282 -8.75 -12.43 28.90
N ASP A 283 -8.82 -11.78 30.07
CA ASP A 283 -9.59 -12.31 31.19
C ASP A 283 -11.10 -12.35 30.89
N TRP A 284 -11.61 -11.36 30.14
CA TRP A 284 -12.99 -11.40 29.67
C TRP A 284 -13.18 -12.44 28.57
N LEU A 285 -12.26 -12.49 27.59
CA LEU A 285 -12.30 -13.44 26.47
C LEU A 285 -12.30 -14.89 26.94
N MET A 286 -11.51 -15.23 27.97
CA MET A 286 -11.44 -16.58 28.54
C MET A 286 -12.77 -17.07 29.13
N GLN A 287 -13.65 -16.14 29.53
CA GLN A 287 -14.95 -16.46 30.11
C GLN A 287 -16.05 -16.65 29.04
N GLN A 288 -15.75 -16.42 27.76
CA GLN A 288 -16.73 -16.47 26.68
C GLN A 288 -16.90 -17.88 26.09
N ALA A 289 -17.87 -17.99 25.17
CA ALA A 289 -18.09 -19.19 24.37
C ALA A 289 -16.82 -19.61 23.59
N PRO A 290 -16.64 -20.92 23.29
CA PRO A 290 -15.47 -21.45 22.59
C PRO A 290 -14.97 -20.63 21.40
N ASP A 291 -15.88 -20.29 20.50
CA ASP A 291 -15.61 -19.55 19.26
C ASP A 291 -15.10 -18.13 19.53
N VAL A 292 -15.74 -17.44 20.48
CA VAL A 292 -15.34 -16.08 20.90
C VAL A 292 -13.98 -16.08 21.58
N ALA A 293 -13.76 -17.02 22.50
CA ALA A 293 -12.50 -17.14 23.24
C ALA A 293 -11.33 -17.41 22.29
N VAL A 294 -11.46 -18.39 21.39
CA VAL A 294 -10.40 -18.75 20.42
C VAL A 294 -10.13 -17.59 19.47
N ALA A 295 -11.16 -16.99 18.86
CA ALA A 295 -10.99 -15.92 17.90
C ALA A 295 -10.32 -14.67 18.50
N GLY A 296 -10.67 -14.29 19.74
CA GLY A 296 -10.09 -13.13 20.41
C GLY A 296 -8.66 -13.39 20.90
N ILE A 297 -8.43 -14.53 21.55
CA ILE A 297 -7.10 -14.87 22.10
C ILE A 297 -6.08 -15.11 20.98
N CYS A 298 -6.51 -15.64 19.83
CA CYS A 298 -5.62 -15.85 18.68
C CYS A 298 -5.46 -14.62 17.78
N ALA A 299 -6.18 -13.52 18.04
CA ALA A 299 -6.19 -12.34 17.16
C ALA A 299 -4.78 -11.78 16.90
N ASN A 300 -3.92 -11.73 17.93
CA ASN A 300 -2.56 -11.20 17.81
C ASN A 300 -1.64 -12.00 16.87
N PHE A 301 -2.04 -13.21 16.45
CA PHE A 301 -1.29 -13.99 15.48
C PHE A 301 -1.69 -13.67 14.03
N ASP A 302 -2.84 -13.04 13.81
CA ASP A 302 -3.34 -12.75 12.46
C ASP A 302 -2.56 -11.65 11.72
N GLY A 303 -2.71 -11.60 10.39
CA GLY A 303 -1.98 -10.66 9.53
C GLY A 303 -2.34 -9.19 9.74
N PHE A 304 -3.52 -8.89 10.30
CA PHE A 304 -3.99 -7.52 10.50
C PHE A 304 -3.22 -6.79 11.61
N ARG A 305 -2.54 -7.52 12.48
CA ARG A 305 -1.66 -6.96 13.53
C ARG A 305 -0.66 -5.91 13.00
N TRP A 306 -0.20 -6.07 11.75
CA TRP A 306 0.76 -5.16 11.12
C TRP A 306 0.16 -3.79 10.73
N ARG A 307 -1.16 -3.66 10.74
CA ARG A 307 -1.87 -2.39 10.46
C ARG A 307 -2.08 -1.55 11.72
N GLY A 308 -1.76 -2.06 12.91
CA GLY A 308 -1.89 -1.34 14.18
C GLY A 308 -0.81 -0.26 14.36
N VAL A 309 -1.08 0.71 15.24
CA VAL A 309 -0.11 1.78 15.59
C VAL A 309 1.16 1.19 16.21
N GLN A 310 1.02 0.09 16.93
CA GLN A 310 2.12 -0.69 17.47
C GLN A 310 1.92 -2.16 17.05
N PRO A 311 2.87 -2.76 16.32
CA PRO A 311 2.83 -4.19 16.08
C PRO A 311 2.87 -4.92 17.43
N PRO A 312 1.92 -5.82 17.72
CA PRO A 312 1.92 -6.54 18.98
C PRO A 312 3.16 -7.43 19.09
N VAL A 313 3.77 -7.48 20.27
CA VAL A 313 4.83 -8.43 20.58
C VAL A 313 4.18 -9.80 20.74
N LEU A 314 4.62 -10.79 19.94
CA LEU A 314 4.05 -12.14 20.01
C LEU A 314 4.19 -12.69 21.44
N ASN A 315 3.03 -12.99 22.03
CA ASN A 315 2.91 -13.51 23.38
C ASN A 315 1.96 -14.72 23.36
N TYR A 316 2.51 -15.91 23.56
CA TYR A 316 1.75 -17.16 23.56
C TYR A 316 1.08 -17.46 24.92
N THR A 317 1.43 -16.73 25.98
CA THR A 317 0.91 -16.95 27.34
C THR A 317 -0.63 -17.01 27.40
N PRO A 318 -1.40 -16.14 26.70
CA PRO A 318 -2.86 -16.23 26.70
C PRO A 318 -3.39 -17.52 26.06
N VAL A 319 -2.73 -18.02 25.01
CA VAL A 319 -3.08 -19.28 24.34
C VAL A 319 -2.75 -20.47 25.23
N GLU A 320 -1.57 -20.48 25.85
CA GLU A 320 -1.16 -21.53 26.80
C GLU A 320 -2.15 -21.60 27.97
N ARG A 321 -2.51 -20.46 28.55
CA ARG A 321 -3.50 -20.38 29.63
C ARG A 321 -4.90 -20.86 29.18
N LEU A 322 -5.32 -20.56 27.94
CA LEU A 322 -6.58 -21.07 27.40
C LEU A 322 -6.57 -22.59 27.32
N LEU A 323 -5.49 -23.19 26.80
CA LEU A 323 -5.37 -24.64 26.62
C LEU A 323 -5.20 -25.39 27.94
N ASP A 324 -4.58 -24.77 28.95
CA ASP A 324 -4.50 -25.34 30.30
C ASP A 324 -5.88 -25.39 30.98
N GLN A 325 -6.70 -24.33 30.81
CA GLN A 325 -8.04 -24.25 31.40
C GLN A 325 -9.09 -25.04 30.61
N ARG A 326 -8.92 -25.10 29.28
CA ARG A 326 -9.87 -25.65 28.32
C ARG A 326 -9.18 -26.51 27.25
N PRO A 327 -8.62 -27.68 27.63
CA PRO A 327 -7.89 -28.54 26.69
C PRO A 327 -8.73 -28.99 25.48
N GLU A 328 -10.05 -29.00 25.60
CA GLU A 328 -10.97 -29.35 24.51
C GLU A 328 -10.92 -28.39 23.31
N LEU A 329 -10.39 -27.17 23.50
CA LEU A 329 -10.29 -26.15 22.46
C LEU A 329 -9.05 -26.29 21.56
N ARG A 330 -8.18 -27.28 21.82
CA ARG A 330 -6.91 -27.46 21.09
C ARG A 330 -7.07 -27.44 19.57
N ALA A 331 -7.99 -28.23 19.02
CA ALA A 331 -8.19 -28.32 17.58
C ALA A 331 -8.62 -26.97 16.96
N ALA A 332 -9.49 -26.23 17.64
CA ALA A 332 -9.95 -24.91 17.17
C ALA A 332 -8.84 -23.86 17.23
N VAL A 333 -7.94 -23.94 18.23
CA VAL A 333 -6.76 -23.07 18.30
C VAL A 333 -5.77 -23.42 17.17
N GLU A 334 -5.52 -24.70 16.93
CA GLU A 334 -4.65 -25.16 15.84
C GLU A 334 -5.20 -24.69 14.47
N GLU A 335 -6.50 -24.87 14.22
CA GLU A 335 -7.18 -24.36 13.02
C GLU A 335 -7.05 -22.85 12.87
N ALA A 336 -7.32 -22.07 13.94
CA ALA A 336 -7.20 -20.62 13.91
C ALA A 336 -5.76 -20.15 13.62
N LEU A 337 -4.75 -20.86 14.10
CA LEU A 337 -3.35 -20.56 13.81
C LEU A 337 -2.94 -21.02 12.40
N GLU A 338 -3.47 -22.14 11.89
CA GLU A 338 -3.23 -22.60 10.52
C GLU A 338 -3.87 -21.67 9.47
N GLU A 339 -5.10 -21.22 9.68
CA GLU A 339 -5.74 -20.22 8.82
C GLU A 339 -4.91 -18.93 8.75
N VAL A 340 -4.28 -18.57 9.86
CA VAL A 340 -3.35 -17.44 9.91
C VAL A 340 -2.10 -17.69 9.06
N TYR A 341 -1.53 -18.90 9.06
CA TYR A 341 -0.43 -19.25 8.15
C TYR A 341 -0.85 -19.30 6.68
N GLY A 342 -2.11 -19.63 6.38
CA GLY A 342 -2.67 -19.60 5.03
C GLY A 342 -3.14 -18.22 4.55
N GLN A 343 -3.38 -17.27 5.47
CA GLN A 343 -3.70 -15.85 5.20
C GLN A 343 -2.50 -14.91 5.35
N ILE A 344 -1.33 -15.41 5.77
CA ILE A 344 -0.09 -14.79 5.35
C ILE A 344 -0.11 -14.92 3.84
N ASP A 345 -0.46 -13.82 3.19
CA ASP A 345 -0.36 -13.68 1.76
C ASP A 345 1.06 -14.11 1.38
N THR A 346 1.20 -15.30 0.78
CA THR A 346 2.45 -15.74 0.15
C THR A 346 2.80 -14.85 -1.05
N THR A 347 2.01 -13.81 -1.32
CA THR A 347 2.38 -12.68 -2.17
C THR A 347 3.19 -11.59 -1.44
N THR A 348 3.51 -11.74 -0.14
CA THR A 348 4.45 -10.84 0.58
C THR A 348 5.42 -11.50 1.58
N ALA A 349 5.55 -12.83 1.65
CA ALA A 349 6.63 -13.45 2.45
C ALA A 349 6.99 -14.89 2.04
N ASP A 350 7.81 -15.05 1.01
CA ASP A 350 9.08 -15.76 1.16
C ASP A 350 10.14 -14.64 1.23
N GLY A 351 11.18 -14.59 2.06
CA GLY A 351 11.54 -15.21 3.33
C GLY A 351 12.67 -14.32 3.91
N ASN A 352 12.71 -13.90 5.17
CA ASN A 352 13.17 -14.69 6.31
C ASN A 352 13.15 -13.77 7.57
N PRO A 353 13.04 -14.30 8.79
CA PRO A 353 12.97 -13.54 10.03
C PRO A 353 14.37 -13.19 10.57
N GLY A 354 14.55 -11.95 11.03
CA GLY A 354 15.85 -11.53 11.58
C GLY A 354 15.84 -10.16 12.25
N TYR A 355 15.24 -10.08 13.44
CA TYR A 355 15.36 -8.94 14.36
C TYR A 355 16.82 -8.47 14.57
N ARG A 356 17.08 -7.18 14.31
CA ARG A 356 17.54 -6.19 15.30
C ARG A 356 17.50 -4.73 14.82
#